data_AF-A0A168IZW3-F1
#
_entry.id   AF-A0A168IZW3-F1
#
_cell.length_a   1.000
_cell.length_b   1.000
_cell.length_c   1.000
_cell.angle_alpha   90.00
_cell.angle_beta   90.00
_cell.angle_gamma   90.00
#
_symmetry.space_group_name_H-M   'P 1'
#
loop_
_entity.id
_entity.type
_entity.pdbx_description
1 polymer ?
#
loop_
_entity_poly.entity_id
_entity_poly.type
_entity_poly.pdbx_seq_one_letter_code
_entity_poly.pdbx_strand_id
1 'polypeptide(L)'
;TKPLPNPPRQHLLHTPVFQVVNANTVKDRYLFLFNDLLLICKPIMDENIINRYRFRPNEHSLFQVKNIVQLGQLTLYISKDDFYHASNTGPTTIEMGPDGRPILPPARKIHPIMASALRKFETNANLGIQYLIDKRVLTNDPLSIANFLFKTPDLNRRQLGYYLSDLKNSDVYDAFLECFRLVGLRLDEALRILLTTFRLPSNWEALEYLIERFAKKWHDANQNVIKFHEDMVVKVVVAMLFLNAECWYDATSERDVFCQPTLDDFLERWNYYDQYHLVPREFMEEMYKSIGEERLETGWDNKTGSQDVVITVIPHRLPTRLTKGLPSNPITISIPAPDAGLQIKLRGQDLVFEPNVLDFSHSCIQTFTITGNTLGRTSLMFIKTGDNAGNYVSPTLPRTKSVVVERPFMRYTFQIGFKHVDHDKDKKKMLMEEEE
;
A
#
# COMPACT_ATOMS: atom_id res chain seq x y z
N THR A 1 25.08 28.14 -45.26
CA THR A 1 25.51 27.11 -44.31
C THR A 1 25.18 27.58 -42.90
N LYS A 2 24.40 26.83 -42.12
CA LYS A 2 24.20 27.19 -40.71
C LYS A 2 25.57 27.16 -40.01
N PRO A 3 25.92 28.15 -39.18
CA PRO A 3 27.19 28.13 -38.47
C PRO A 3 27.28 26.84 -37.65
N LEU A 4 28.44 26.19 -37.69
CA LEU A 4 28.72 25.04 -36.83
C LEU A 4 28.55 25.49 -35.37
N PRO A 5 27.90 24.68 -34.51
CA PRO A 5 27.84 24.99 -33.09
C PRO A 5 29.26 25.17 -32.55
N ASN A 6 29.45 26.19 -31.73
CA ASN A 6 30.73 26.53 -31.12
C ASN A 6 30.56 26.40 -29.59
N PRO A 7 31.26 25.47 -28.91
CA PRO A 7 32.32 24.59 -29.42
C PRO A 7 31.81 23.53 -30.42
N PRO A 8 32.69 23.01 -31.31
CA PRO A 8 32.33 21.98 -32.29
C PRO A 8 31.78 20.74 -31.60
N ARG A 9 30.88 20.03 -32.30
CA ARG A 9 30.25 18.81 -31.77
C ARG A 9 31.31 17.77 -31.41
N GLN A 10 31.33 17.37 -30.15
CA GLN A 10 32.24 16.36 -29.63
C GLN A 10 31.45 15.20 -29.04
N HIS A 11 31.79 13.98 -29.43
CA HIS A 11 31.27 12.77 -28.80
C HIS A 11 31.84 12.64 -27.39
N LEU A 12 30.97 12.48 -26.38
CA LEU A 12 31.34 12.40 -24.98
C LEU A 12 31.28 10.95 -24.47
N LEU A 13 30.14 10.29 -24.67
CA LEU A 13 29.88 8.96 -24.12
C LEU A 13 28.90 8.21 -25.03
N HIS A 14 29.03 6.89 -25.08
CA HIS A 14 27.97 6.04 -25.60
C HIS A 14 27.78 4.82 -24.72
N THR A 15 26.57 4.28 -24.69
CA THR A 15 26.26 3.14 -23.82
C THR A 15 24.99 2.42 -24.30
N PRO A 16 24.93 1.08 -24.20
CA PRO A 16 23.69 0.34 -24.38
C PRO A 16 22.70 0.65 -23.26
N VAL A 17 21.42 0.79 -23.62
CA VAL A 17 20.32 0.97 -22.65
C VAL A 17 19.11 0.18 -23.10
N PHE A 18 18.26 -0.20 -22.15
CA PHE A 18 16.95 -0.75 -22.48
C PHE A 18 15.88 0.36 -22.37
N GLN A 19 15.18 0.62 -23.45
CA GLN A 19 13.98 1.46 -23.41
C GLN A 19 12.81 0.64 -22.88
N VAL A 20 12.29 1.00 -21.71
CA VAL A 20 11.09 0.40 -21.13
C VAL A 20 9.87 0.93 -21.86
N VAL A 21 9.16 0.07 -22.59
CA VAL A 21 7.95 0.42 -23.33
C VAL A 21 6.71 0.19 -22.46
N ASN A 22 6.68 -0.92 -21.75
CA ASN A 22 5.70 -1.21 -20.70
C ASN A 22 6.34 -2.15 -19.68
N ALA A 23 5.57 -2.57 -18.66
CA ALA A 23 6.09 -3.46 -17.63
C ALA A 23 6.72 -4.75 -18.19
N ASN A 24 6.20 -5.28 -19.29
CA ASN A 24 6.55 -6.58 -19.87
C ASN A 24 7.50 -6.50 -21.08
N THR A 25 7.71 -5.32 -21.65
CA THR A 25 8.44 -5.15 -22.90
C THR A 25 9.49 -4.05 -22.79
N VAL A 26 10.72 -4.44 -23.10
CA VAL A 26 11.87 -3.54 -23.25
C VAL A 26 12.35 -3.61 -24.69
N LYS A 27 12.97 -2.53 -25.18
CA LYS A 27 13.60 -2.47 -26.50
C LYS A 27 15.05 -2.05 -26.35
N ASP A 28 15.94 -2.78 -27.01
CA ASP A 28 17.36 -2.42 -27.04
C ASP A 28 17.55 -1.06 -27.70
N ARG A 29 18.30 -0.20 -27.03
CA ARG A 29 18.74 1.09 -27.52
C ARG A 29 20.21 1.27 -27.26
N TYR A 30 20.77 2.19 -28.02
CA TYR A 30 22.12 2.65 -27.85
C TYR A 30 22.11 4.16 -27.79
N LEU A 31 22.64 4.72 -26.72
CA LEU A 31 22.73 6.17 -26.54
C LEU A 31 24.09 6.64 -27.04
N PHE A 32 24.10 7.70 -27.85
CA PHE A 32 25.32 8.47 -28.13
C PHE A 32 25.12 9.89 -27.60
N LEU A 33 25.88 10.23 -26.57
CA LEU A 33 25.91 11.54 -25.95
C LEU A 33 27.03 12.37 -26.59
N PHE A 34 26.64 13.51 -27.14
CA PHE A 34 27.52 14.57 -27.62
C PHE A 34 27.34 15.80 -26.71
N ASN A 35 28.25 16.76 -26.82
CA ASN A 35 28.18 18.02 -26.06
C ASN A 35 26.94 18.89 -26.37
N ASP A 36 26.30 18.72 -27.54
CA ASP A 36 25.10 19.48 -27.94
C ASP A 36 23.84 18.61 -28.11
N LEU A 37 23.99 17.28 -28.24
CA LEU A 37 22.87 16.38 -28.53
C LEU A 37 23.00 14.98 -27.93
N LEU A 38 21.85 14.32 -27.79
CA LEU A 38 21.71 12.91 -27.46
C LEU A 38 21.05 12.19 -28.65
N LEU A 39 21.72 11.18 -29.20
CA LEU A 39 21.15 10.25 -30.16
C LEU A 39 20.63 9.01 -29.42
N ILE A 40 19.39 8.62 -29.73
CA ILE A 40 18.82 7.35 -29.29
C ILE A 40 18.72 6.46 -30.53
N CYS A 41 19.51 5.40 -30.57
CA CYS A 41 19.62 4.50 -31.70
C CYS A 41 19.09 3.10 -31.37
N LYS A 42 18.68 2.34 -32.39
CA LYS A 42 18.45 0.89 -32.30
C LYS A 42 19.65 0.20 -32.99
N PRO A 43 20.37 -0.71 -32.34
CA PRO A 43 21.40 -1.49 -33.02
C PRO A 43 20.75 -2.36 -34.11
N ILE A 44 21.39 -2.41 -35.28
CA ILE A 44 21.02 -3.31 -36.37
C ILE A 44 21.88 -4.56 -36.19
N MET A 45 21.26 -5.67 -35.78
CA MET A 45 21.94 -6.95 -35.63
C MET A 45 21.90 -7.71 -36.95
N ASP A 46 23.02 -8.34 -37.33
CA ASP A 46 23.02 -9.35 -38.38
C ASP A 46 22.28 -10.61 -37.90
N GLU A 47 21.51 -11.24 -38.79
CA GLU A 47 20.70 -12.44 -38.47
C GLU A 47 21.52 -13.63 -37.96
N ASN A 48 22.84 -13.61 -38.07
CA ASN A 48 23.73 -14.68 -37.60
C ASN A 48 24.10 -14.57 -36.10
N ILE A 49 23.72 -13.50 -35.40
CA ILE A 49 24.00 -13.28 -33.98
C ILE A 49 22.73 -13.53 -33.16
N ILE A 50 22.20 -14.76 -33.21
CA ILE A 50 20.96 -15.16 -32.52
C ILE A 50 21.20 -15.53 -31.04
N ASN A 51 22.45 -15.66 -30.59
CA ASN A 51 22.73 -15.88 -29.18
C ASN A 51 22.60 -14.57 -28.38
N ARG A 52 21.42 -14.45 -27.76
CA ARG A 52 21.07 -13.47 -26.74
C ARG A 52 22.18 -13.35 -25.68
N TYR A 53 22.26 -12.16 -25.10
CA TYR A 53 23.16 -11.69 -24.05
C TYR A 53 24.48 -11.09 -24.57
N ARG A 54 24.48 -9.75 -24.67
CA ARG A 54 25.63 -8.83 -24.87
C ARG A 54 26.00 -8.50 -26.32
N PHE A 55 25.18 -7.70 -26.99
CA PHE A 55 25.62 -6.95 -28.17
C PHE A 55 26.64 -5.89 -27.73
N ARG A 56 27.93 -6.15 -27.99
CA ARG A 56 28.99 -5.15 -27.84
C ARG A 56 29.30 -4.57 -29.23
N PRO A 57 29.03 -3.28 -29.48
CA PRO A 57 29.31 -2.71 -30.78
C PRO A 57 30.81 -2.61 -31.04
N ASN A 58 31.16 -2.79 -32.30
CA ASN A 58 32.48 -2.63 -32.88
C ASN A 58 32.45 -1.52 -33.95
N GLU A 59 33.59 -1.24 -34.58
CA GLU A 59 33.74 -0.17 -35.60
C GLU A 59 32.82 -0.33 -36.82
N HIS A 60 32.30 -1.54 -37.07
CA HIS A 60 31.40 -1.84 -38.18
C HIS A 60 29.93 -1.95 -37.77
N SER A 61 29.60 -1.70 -36.51
CA SER A 61 28.24 -1.84 -36.00
C SER A 61 27.33 -0.76 -36.58
N LEU A 62 26.22 -1.19 -37.18
CA LEU A 62 25.24 -0.30 -37.77
C LEU A 62 24.16 0.06 -36.76
N PHE A 63 23.78 1.33 -36.75
CA PHE A 63 22.78 1.87 -35.85
C PHE A 63 21.67 2.59 -36.62
N GLN A 64 20.43 2.22 -36.36
CA GLN A 64 19.28 2.97 -36.85
C GLN A 64 18.94 4.09 -35.86
N VAL A 65 19.15 5.34 -36.25
CA VAL A 65 18.76 6.50 -35.43
C VAL A 65 17.24 6.51 -35.26
N LYS A 66 16.77 6.52 -34.01
CA LYS A 66 15.35 6.64 -33.66
C LYS A 66 14.99 8.05 -33.24
N ASN A 67 15.85 8.71 -32.48
CA ASN A 67 15.67 10.10 -32.08
C ASN A 67 16.99 10.85 -32.07
N ILE A 68 16.90 12.13 -32.43
CA ILE A 68 17.97 13.12 -32.31
C ILE A 68 17.42 14.21 -31.39
N VAL A 69 18.07 14.48 -30.28
CA VAL A 69 17.55 15.37 -29.24
C VAL A 69 18.62 16.37 -28.85
N GLN A 70 18.34 17.67 -28.92
CA GLN A 70 19.26 18.68 -28.41
C GLN A 70 19.26 18.68 -26.89
N LEU A 71 20.43 18.75 -26.26
CA LEU A 71 20.53 18.68 -24.79
C LEU A 71 19.77 19.80 -24.08
N GLY A 72 19.74 21.01 -24.65
CA GLY A 72 18.96 22.13 -24.08
C GLY A 72 17.44 21.91 -24.06
N GLN A 73 16.96 20.91 -24.79
CA GLN A 73 15.55 20.56 -24.90
C GLN A 73 15.20 19.26 -24.16
N LEU A 74 16.19 18.66 -23.50
CA LEU A 74 16.08 17.41 -22.78
C LEU A 74 15.81 17.70 -21.30
N THR A 75 14.80 17.05 -20.74
CA THR A 75 14.52 17.08 -19.31
C THR A 75 14.74 15.68 -18.74
N LEU A 76 15.66 15.55 -17.79
CA LEU A 76 15.84 14.31 -17.04
C LEU A 76 14.86 14.28 -15.86
N TYR A 77 14.08 13.22 -15.81
CA TYR A 77 13.21 12.88 -14.69
C TYR A 77 13.82 11.68 -13.99
N ILE A 78 14.42 11.94 -12.83
CA ILE A 78 14.73 10.90 -11.86
C ILE A 78 13.45 10.69 -11.05
N SER A 79 13.09 9.42 -10.76
CA SER A 79 11.94 9.16 -9.88
C SER A 79 12.15 9.93 -8.59
N LYS A 80 11.10 10.59 -8.06
CA LYS A 80 11.22 11.35 -6.80
C LYS A 80 11.83 10.48 -5.71
N ASP A 81 11.49 9.19 -5.67
CA ASP A 81 12.04 8.25 -4.69
C ASP A 81 13.56 8.04 -4.86
N ASP A 82 14.07 7.91 -6.09
CA ASP A 82 15.50 7.76 -6.37
C ASP A 82 16.28 9.05 -6.10
N PHE A 83 15.69 10.21 -6.38
CA PHE A 83 16.29 11.51 -6.04
C PHE A 83 16.44 11.69 -4.53
N TYR A 84 15.46 11.28 -3.73
CA TYR A 84 15.54 11.36 -2.26
C TYR A 84 16.43 10.27 -1.64
N HIS A 85 16.51 9.08 -2.25
CA HIS A 85 17.52 8.08 -1.87
C HIS A 85 18.94 8.59 -2.15
N ALA A 86 19.14 9.36 -3.23
CA ALA A 86 20.42 9.98 -3.54
C ALA A 86 20.69 11.29 -2.76
N SER A 87 19.66 12.04 -2.35
CA SER A 87 19.82 13.37 -1.75
C SER A 87 19.98 13.38 -0.23
N ASN A 88 19.85 12.25 0.48
CA ASN A 88 20.09 12.16 1.94
C ASN A 88 19.38 13.23 2.79
N THR A 89 18.25 13.79 2.33
CA THR A 89 17.61 14.96 2.96
C THR A 89 16.64 14.60 4.10
N GLY A 90 16.59 13.35 4.54
CA GLY A 90 15.82 12.91 5.71
C GLY A 90 16.73 12.21 6.73
N PRO A 91 16.34 12.15 8.02
CA PRO A 91 17.12 11.42 9.02
C PRO A 91 17.30 9.96 8.60
N THR A 92 18.55 9.56 8.40
CA THR A 92 18.97 8.20 8.04
C THR A 92 19.12 7.29 9.26
N THR A 93 19.18 7.88 10.45
CA THR A 93 19.35 7.20 11.74
C THR A 93 18.37 7.75 12.76
N ILE A 94 17.93 6.91 13.69
CA ILE A 94 17.17 7.35 14.86
C ILE A 94 18.14 8.13 15.75
N GLU A 95 17.87 9.41 15.99
CA GLU A 95 18.65 10.18 16.97
C GLU A 95 18.34 9.63 18.36
N MET A 96 19.38 9.27 19.11
CA MET A 96 19.25 8.70 20.45
C MET A 96 19.57 9.76 21.50
N GLY A 97 18.74 9.84 22.53
CA GLY A 97 18.93 10.70 23.67
C GLY A 97 20.04 10.20 24.59
N PRO A 98 20.50 11.05 25.54
CA PRO A 98 21.51 10.67 26.53
C PRO A 98 21.11 9.47 27.41
N ASP A 99 19.81 9.20 27.48
CA ASP A 99 19.16 8.11 28.21
C ASP A 99 19.01 6.81 27.39
N GLY A 100 19.55 6.78 26.17
CA GLY A 100 19.44 5.62 25.28
C GLY A 100 18.06 5.43 24.67
N ARG A 101 17.21 6.48 24.67
CA ARG A 101 15.86 6.45 24.07
C ARG A 101 15.81 7.23 22.76
N PRO A 102 14.95 6.85 21.80
CA PRO A 102 14.75 7.63 20.58
C PRO A 102 14.29 9.07 20.87
N ILE A 103 15.00 10.08 20.34
CA ILE A 103 14.56 11.46 20.30
C ILE A 103 13.47 11.56 19.24
N LEU A 104 12.25 11.84 19.67
CA LEU A 104 11.10 11.95 18.78
C LEU A 104 11.03 13.34 18.15
N PRO A 105 10.78 13.44 16.83
CA PRO A 105 10.48 14.72 16.22
C PRO A 105 9.20 15.30 16.86
N PRO A 106 9.10 16.64 16.97
CA PRO A 106 7.92 17.27 17.56
C PRO A 106 6.66 16.85 16.79
N ALA A 107 5.58 16.58 17.52
CA ALA A 107 4.30 16.25 16.92
C ALA A 107 3.90 17.34 15.91
N ARG A 108 3.64 16.95 14.66
CA ARG A 108 3.20 17.89 13.63
C ARG A 108 1.87 18.50 14.09
N LYS A 109 1.82 19.83 14.18
CA LYS A 109 0.58 20.55 14.51
C LYS A 109 -0.45 20.31 13.40
N ILE A 110 -1.58 19.71 13.76
CA ILE A 110 -2.71 19.52 12.85
C ILE A 110 -3.17 20.89 12.36
N HIS A 111 -3.40 21.03 11.05
CA HIS A 111 -3.88 22.28 10.48
C HIS A 111 -5.20 22.71 11.15
N PRO A 112 -5.42 23.99 11.51
CA PRO A 112 -6.60 24.41 12.26
C PRO A 112 -7.94 24.01 11.63
N ILE A 113 -8.03 24.05 10.30
CA ILE A 113 -9.21 23.57 9.56
C ILE A 113 -9.43 22.07 9.80
N MET A 114 -8.38 21.27 9.74
CA MET A 114 -8.47 19.83 10.00
C MET A 114 -8.86 19.54 11.44
N ALA A 115 -8.26 20.23 12.41
CA ALA A 115 -8.62 20.07 13.83
C ALA A 115 -10.10 20.40 14.10
N SER A 116 -10.61 21.47 13.47
CA SER A 116 -12.03 21.84 13.54
C SER A 116 -12.93 20.80 12.87
N ALA A 117 -12.53 20.27 11.71
CA ALA A 117 -13.25 19.23 11.01
C ALA A 117 -13.35 17.93 11.82
N LEU A 118 -12.26 17.49 12.45
CA LEU A 118 -12.24 16.29 13.29
C LEU A 118 -13.19 16.42 14.49
N ARG A 119 -13.18 17.56 15.19
CA ARG A 119 -14.13 17.82 16.30
C ARG A 119 -15.59 17.82 15.84
N LYS A 120 -15.88 18.41 14.68
CA LYS A 120 -17.22 18.40 14.09
C LYS A 120 -17.62 16.98 13.69
N PHE A 121 -16.72 16.23 13.09
CA PHE A 121 -16.94 14.84 12.67
C PHE A 121 -17.23 13.92 13.87
N GLU A 122 -16.50 14.09 14.97
CA GLU A 122 -16.75 13.37 16.23
C GLU A 122 -18.15 13.62 16.80
N THR A 123 -18.66 14.84 16.66
CA THR A 123 -20.02 15.19 17.07
C THR A 123 -21.06 14.61 16.09
N ASN A 124 -20.82 14.82 14.79
CA ASN A 124 -21.66 14.37 13.70
C ASN A 124 -20.82 14.32 12.41
N ALA A 125 -20.66 13.12 11.85
CA ALA A 125 -19.83 12.90 10.67
C ALA A 125 -20.24 13.80 9.48
N ASN A 126 -21.54 13.98 9.24
CA ASN A 126 -22.06 14.81 8.15
C ASN A 126 -21.64 16.29 8.32
N LEU A 127 -21.64 16.81 9.56
CA LEU A 127 -21.19 18.18 9.81
C LEU A 127 -19.68 18.35 9.58
N GLY A 128 -18.88 17.33 9.91
CA GLY A 128 -17.45 17.33 9.64
C GLY A 128 -17.12 17.37 8.15
N ILE A 129 -17.80 16.51 7.37
CA ILE A 129 -17.65 16.45 5.91
C ILE A 129 -18.15 17.75 5.25
N GLN A 130 -19.34 18.22 5.62
CA GLN A 130 -19.88 19.48 5.08
C GLN A 130 -18.95 20.66 5.36
N TYR A 131 -18.39 20.75 6.57
CA TYR A 131 -17.43 21.80 6.91
C TYR A 131 -16.19 21.78 6.01
N LEU A 132 -15.66 20.60 5.68
CA LEU A 132 -14.51 20.48 4.78
C LEU A 132 -14.86 20.85 3.33
N ILE A 133 -16.08 20.56 2.89
CA ILE A 133 -16.59 20.98 1.58
C ILE A 133 -16.72 22.51 1.53
N ASP A 134 -17.33 23.12 2.55
CA ASP A 134 -17.49 24.58 2.65
C ASP A 134 -16.15 25.31 2.66
N LYS A 135 -15.13 24.70 3.29
CA LYS A 135 -13.74 25.21 3.30
C LYS A 135 -12.95 24.87 2.04
N ARG A 136 -13.57 24.23 1.04
CA ARG A 136 -12.97 23.81 -0.23
C ARG A 136 -11.75 22.90 -0.06
N VAL A 137 -11.71 22.14 1.04
CA VAL A 137 -10.70 21.11 1.29
C VAL A 137 -11.10 19.80 0.61
N LEU A 138 -12.41 19.51 0.60
CA LEU A 138 -12.99 18.37 -0.10
C LEU A 138 -13.96 18.84 -1.18
N THR A 139 -14.06 18.09 -2.26
CA THR A 139 -15.18 18.22 -3.20
C THR A 139 -16.34 17.35 -2.71
N ASN A 140 -17.57 17.78 -2.99
CA ASN A 140 -18.79 17.00 -2.72
C ASN A 140 -18.96 15.89 -3.76
N ASP A 141 -17.98 14.99 -3.81
CA ASP A 141 -17.88 13.86 -4.71
C ASP A 141 -17.58 12.61 -3.88
N PRO A 142 -18.27 11.47 -4.11
CA PRO A 142 -18.14 10.29 -3.27
C PRO A 142 -16.72 9.73 -3.22
N LEU A 143 -15.99 9.77 -4.34
CA LEU A 143 -14.60 9.29 -4.39
C LEU A 143 -13.66 10.20 -3.58
N SER A 144 -13.84 11.52 -3.66
CA SER A 144 -13.11 12.48 -2.83
C SER A 144 -13.34 12.25 -1.34
N ILE A 145 -14.61 12.11 -0.93
CA ILE A 145 -14.99 11.88 0.46
C ILE A 145 -14.44 10.53 0.95
N ALA A 146 -14.64 9.46 0.20
CA ALA A 146 -14.13 8.12 0.53
C ALA A 146 -12.60 8.11 0.71
N ASN A 147 -11.87 8.76 -0.20
CA ASN A 147 -10.42 8.89 -0.09
C ASN A 147 -10.00 9.60 1.20
N PHE A 148 -10.72 10.65 1.57
CA PHE A 148 -10.49 11.39 2.80
C PHE A 148 -10.73 10.51 4.04
N LEU A 149 -11.88 9.85 4.10
CA LEU A 149 -12.25 8.95 5.19
C LEU A 149 -11.23 7.82 5.36
N PHE A 150 -10.75 7.26 4.25
CA PHE A 150 -9.80 6.15 4.25
C PHE A 150 -8.38 6.58 4.67
N LYS A 151 -7.94 7.78 4.26
CA LYS A 151 -6.57 8.28 4.49
C LYS A 151 -6.40 9.03 5.81
N THR A 152 -7.48 9.36 6.51
CA THR A 152 -7.43 10.17 7.74
C THR A 152 -7.59 9.28 8.97
N PRO A 153 -6.49 8.82 9.60
CA PRO A 153 -6.55 7.87 10.72
C PRO A 153 -7.14 8.48 12.00
N ASP A 154 -7.17 9.81 12.11
CA ASP A 154 -7.60 10.54 13.31
C ASP A 154 -9.13 10.71 13.40
N LEU A 155 -9.88 10.19 12.44
CA LEU A 155 -11.34 10.21 12.49
C LEU A 155 -11.87 9.32 13.61
N ASN A 156 -12.90 9.78 14.29
CA ASN A 156 -13.62 8.97 15.27
C ASN A 156 -14.21 7.74 14.55
N ARG A 157 -13.76 6.54 14.93
CA ARG A 157 -14.05 5.29 14.20
C ARG A 157 -15.49 4.86 14.37
N ARG A 158 -16.11 5.19 15.50
CA ARG A 158 -17.54 4.99 15.74
C ARG A 158 -18.39 5.86 14.81
N GLN A 159 -18.11 7.16 14.72
CA GLN A 159 -18.82 8.07 13.81
C GLN A 159 -18.60 7.69 12.34
N LEU A 160 -17.39 7.23 12.00
CA LEU A 160 -17.10 6.70 10.67
C LEU A 160 -17.98 5.49 10.33
N GLY A 161 -18.12 4.53 11.25
CA GLY A 161 -18.99 3.36 11.07
C GLY A 161 -20.44 3.75 10.82
N TYR A 162 -21.00 4.65 11.63
CA TYR A 162 -22.37 5.14 11.42
C TYR A 162 -22.56 5.88 10.09
N TYR A 163 -21.60 6.73 9.73
CA TYR A 163 -21.65 7.47 8.47
C TYR A 163 -21.65 6.55 7.25
N LEU A 164 -20.79 5.52 7.25
CA LEU A 164 -20.71 4.54 6.16
C LEU A 164 -21.92 3.60 6.12
N SER A 165 -22.61 3.39 7.25
CA SER A 165 -23.82 2.56 7.30
C SER A 165 -25.11 3.29 6.90
N ASP A 166 -25.07 4.62 6.73
CA ASP A 166 -26.24 5.39 6.29
C ASP A 166 -26.45 5.16 4.78
N LEU A 167 -27.62 4.67 4.41
CA LEU A 167 -28.01 4.40 3.01
C LEU A 167 -27.88 5.64 2.11
N LYS A 168 -28.00 6.85 2.68
CA LYS A 168 -27.79 8.11 1.96
C LYS A 168 -26.35 8.30 1.47
N ASN A 169 -25.39 7.64 2.11
CA ASN A 169 -23.96 7.69 1.80
C ASN A 169 -23.47 6.38 1.13
N SER A 170 -24.37 5.60 0.53
CA SER A 170 -24.06 4.29 -0.04
C SER A 170 -22.99 4.36 -1.15
N ASP A 171 -23.02 5.39 -1.97
CA ASP A 171 -22.02 5.70 -2.99
C ASP A 171 -20.64 6.01 -2.40
N VAL A 172 -20.60 6.73 -1.27
CA VAL A 172 -19.36 6.98 -0.52
C VAL A 172 -18.81 5.68 0.04
N TYR A 173 -19.67 4.81 0.57
CA TYR A 173 -19.22 3.53 1.11
C TYR A 173 -18.69 2.59 0.02
N ASP A 174 -19.31 2.56 -1.16
CA ASP A 174 -18.77 1.83 -2.32
C ASP A 174 -17.38 2.29 -2.70
N ALA A 175 -17.19 3.61 -2.85
CA ALA A 175 -15.89 4.19 -3.16
C ALA A 175 -14.87 3.94 -2.02
N PHE A 176 -15.34 3.88 -0.77
CA PHE A 176 -14.50 3.55 0.38
C PHE A 176 -14.04 2.09 0.34
N LEU A 177 -14.91 1.14 0.00
CA LEU A 177 -14.56 -0.27 -0.19
C LEU A 177 -13.55 -0.47 -1.34
N GLU A 178 -13.66 0.33 -2.41
CA GLU A 178 -12.71 0.30 -3.52
C GLU A 178 -11.28 0.73 -3.12
N CYS A 179 -11.15 1.56 -2.07
CA CYS A 179 -9.84 1.97 -1.54
C CYS A 179 -9.04 0.80 -0.95
N PHE A 180 -9.69 -0.28 -0.50
CA PHE A 180 -9.03 -1.45 0.07
C PHE A 180 -8.33 -2.33 -0.98
N ARG A 181 -8.77 -2.25 -2.25
CA ARG A 181 -8.25 -3.07 -3.37
C ARG A 181 -8.31 -4.57 -3.04
N LEU A 182 -9.52 -5.08 -2.88
CA LEU A 182 -9.84 -6.44 -2.40
C LEU A 182 -9.44 -7.59 -3.35
N VAL A 183 -9.01 -7.28 -4.57
CA VAL A 183 -8.66 -8.29 -5.59
C VAL A 183 -7.55 -9.19 -5.06
N GLY A 184 -7.80 -10.49 -5.05
CA GLY A 184 -6.93 -11.57 -4.59
C GLY A 184 -6.47 -11.49 -3.12
N LEU A 185 -7.10 -10.63 -2.29
CA LEU A 185 -7.00 -10.74 -0.84
C LEU A 185 -7.90 -11.87 -0.35
N ARG A 186 -7.38 -12.73 0.54
CA ARG A 186 -8.19 -13.71 1.26
C ARG A 186 -9.32 -13.03 2.04
N LEU A 187 -10.46 -13.71 2.17
CA LEU A 187 -11.66 -13.14 2.79
C LEU A 187 -11.41 -12.75 4.26
N ASP A 188 -10.72 -13.61 5.01
CA ASP A 188 -10.39 -13.38 6.41
C ASP A 188 -9.43 -12.20 6.62
N GLU A 189 -8.48 -12.01 5.71
CA GLU A 189 -7.59 -10.86 5.72
C GLU A 189 -8.33 -9.57 5.40
N ALA A 190 -9.13 -9.59 4.33
CA ALA A 190 -9.96 -8.46 3.93
C ALA A 190 -10.91 -8.03 5.05
N LEU A 191 -11.52 -9.00 5.76
CA LEU A 191 -12.41 -8.75 6.88
C LEU A 191 -11.65 -8.12 8.07
N ARG A 192 -10.49 -8.65 8.46
CA ARG A 192 -9.65 -8.04 9.52
C ARG A 192 -9.30 -6.61 9.20
N ILE A 193 -8.86 -6.37 7.97
CA ILE A 193 -8.52 -5.04 7.49
C ILE A 193 -9.73 -4.11 7.64
N LEU A 194 -10.90 -4.51 7.15
CA LEU A 194 -12.14 -3.72 7.25
C LEU A 194 -12.48 -3.39 8.71
N LEU A 195 -12.53 -4.40 9.58
CA LEU A 195 -12.91 -4.24 10.99
C LEU A 195 -11.95 -3.35 11.79
N THR A 196 -10.69 -3.27 11.37
CA THR A 196 -9.73 -2.34 12.00
C THR A 196 -9.96 -0.88 11.55
N THR A 197 -10.72 -0.62 10.49
CA THR A 197 -10.89 0.74 9.94
C THR A 197 -11.92 1.59 10.67
N PHE A 198 -13.07 1.01 10.99
CA PHE A 198 -14.15 1.66 11.72
C PHE A 198 -14.74 0.70 12.75
N ARG A 199 -15.55 1.22 13.67
CA ARG A 199 -16.30 0.37 14.60
C ARG A 199 -17.63 -0.01 13.98
N LEU A 200 -17.96 -1.29 14.03
CA LEU A 200 -19.26 -1.76 13.58
C LEU A 200 -20.37 -1.08 14.41
N PRO A 201 -21.42 -0.56 13.77
CA PRO A 201 -22.60 -0.06 14.45
C PRO A 201 -23.22 -1.14 15.34
N SER A 202 -23.78 -0.72 16.49
CA SER A 202 -24.54 -1.63 17.37
C SER A 202 -25.94 -1.94 16.85
N ASN A 203 -26.46 -1.16 15.90
CA ASN A 203 -27.72 -1.45 15.22
C ASN A 203 -27.49 -2.60 14.24
N TRP A 204 -28.28 -3.66 14.38
CA TRP A 204 -28.24 -4.84 13.51
C TRP A 204 -28.39 -4.49 12.02
N GLU A 205 -29.38 -3.68 11.64
CA GLU A 205 -29.64 -3.31 10.24
C GLU A 205 -28.43 -2.61 9.61
N ALA A 206 -27.79 -1.71 10.37
CA ALA A 206 -26.60 -0.98 9.93
C ALA A 206 -25.37 -1.90 9.82
N LEU A 207 -25.23 -2.86 10.74
CA LEU A 207 -24.16 -3.86 10.70
C LEU A 207 -24.35 -4.80 9.50
N GLU A 208 -25.55 -5.34 9.32
CA GLU A 208 -25.90 -6.22 8.22
C GLU A 208 -25.63 -5.55 6.87
N TYR A 209 -26.06 -4.30 6.71
CA TYR A 209 -25.77 -3.51 5.51
C TYR A 209 -24.27 -3.40 5.20
N LEU A 210 -23.44 -3.09 6.20
CA LEU A 210 -21.99 -2.97 6.01
C LEU A 210 -21.36 -4.31 5.59
N ILE A 211 -21.74 -5.39 6.28
CA ILE A 211 -21.22 -6.73 6.01
C ILE A 211 -21.66 -7.24 4.64
N GLU A 212 -22.93 -7.07 4.29
CA GLU A 212 -23.47 -7.49 3.00
C GLU A 212 -22.75 -6.76 1.86
N ARG A 213 -22.64 -5.43 1.94
CA ARG A 213 -22.00 -4.65 0.89
C ARG A 213 -20.51 -4.98 0.75
N PHE A 214 -19.81 -5.18 1.87
CA PHE A 214 -18.43 -5.64 1.86
C PHE A 214 -18.28 -7.01 1.19
N ALA A 215 -19.11 -7.99 1.55
CA ALA A 215 -19.08 -9.34 1.00
C ALA A 215 -19.30 -9.33 -0.52
N LYS A 216 -20.27 -8.56 -1.01
CA LYS A 216 -20.52 -8.39 -2.46
C LYS A 216 -19.33 -7.77 -3.17
N LYS A 217 -18.77 -6.68 -2.64
CA LYS A 217 -17.57 -6.04 -3.22
C LYS A 217 -16.35 -6.96 -3.20
N TRP A 218 -16.18 -7.79 -2.16
CA TRP A 218 -15.12 -8.79 -2.11
C TRP A 218 -15.35 -9.90 -3.15
N HIS A 219 -16.58 -10.38 -3.28
CA HIS A 219 -16.96 -11.37 -4.29
C HIS A 219 -16.67 -10.85 -5.71
N ASP A 220 -17.15 -9.66 -6.07
CA ASP A 220 -16.94 -9.05 -7.38
C ASP A 220 -15.46 -8.94 -7.75
N ALA A 221 -14.63 -8.59 -6.76
CA ALA A 221 -13.18 -8.47 -6.93
C ALA A 221 -12.48 -9.83 -7.10
N ASN A 222 -13.10 -10.93 -6.67
CA ASN A 222 -12.50 -12.27 -6.56
C ASN A 222 -13.27 -13.37 -7.34
N GLN A 223 -14.32 -13.02 -8.08
CA GLN A 223 -15.20 -13.94 -8.82
C GLN A 223 -14.48 -14.85 -9.83
N ASN A 224 -13.27 -14.47 -10.25
CA ASN A 224 -12.44 -15.30 -11.14
C ASN A 224 -11.75 -16.47 -10.40
N VAL A 225 -11.73 -16.43 -9.07
CA VAL A 225 -11.04 -17.40 -8.20
C VAL A 225 -12.06 -18.24 -7.42
N ILE A 226 -13.09 -17.61 -6.88
CA ILE A 226 -14.16 -18.29 -6.14
C ILE A 226 -15.28 -18.76 -7.08
N LYS A 227 -15.94 -19.85 -6.72
CA LYS A 227 -16.98 -20.50 -7.57
C LYS A 227 -18.40 -20.43 -6.99
N PHE A 228 -18.57 -19.83 -5.81
CA PHE A 228 -19.84 -19.74 -5.10
C PHE A 228 -20.38 -18.31 -5.14
N HIS A 229 -21.71 -18.18 -5.04
CA HIS A 229 -22.43 -16.91 -5.19
C HIS A 229 -22.10 -15.90 -4.06
N GLU A 230 -22.30 -14.60 -4.32
CA GLU A 230 -22.08 -13.53 -3.34
C GLU A 230 -22.84 -13.73 -2.03
N ASP A 231 -24.07 -14.27 -2.08
CA ASP A 231 -24.89 -14.54 -0.89
C ASP A 231 -24.21 -15.54 0.07
N MET A 232 -23.43 -16.48 -0.49
CA MET A 232 -22.68 -17.43 0.33
C MET A 232 -21.49 -16.73 1.01
N VAL A 233 -20.85 -15.75 0.36
CA VAL A 233 -19.80 -14.93 0.99
C VAL A 233 -20.36 -14.20 2.22
N VAL A 234 -21.57 -13.62 2.13
CA VAL A 234 -22.23 -12.96 3.27
C VAL A 234 -22.36 -13.93 4.44
N LYS A 235 -22.89 -15.14 4.19
CA LYS A 235 -23.03 -16.19 5.21
C LYS A 235 -21.68 -16.59 5.82
N VAL A 236 -20.64 -16.72 5.01
CA VAL A 236 -19.29 -17.04 5.51
C VAL A 236 -18.78 -15.94 6.43
N VAL A 237 -18.89 -14.66 6.04
CA VAL A 237 -18.43 -13.55 6.88
C VAL A 237 -19.18 -13.53 8.22
N VAL A 238 -20.49 -13.76 8.21
CA VAL A 238 -21.30 -13.86 9.44
C VAL A 238 -20.86 -15.05 10.30
N ALA A 239 -20.64 -16.23 9.69
CA ALA A 239 -20.13 -17.40 10.39
C ALA A 239 -18.76 -17.15 11.03
N MET A 240 -17.87 -16.41 10.37
CA MET A 240 -16.57 -16.02 10.93
C MET A 240 -16.70 -15.05 12.10
N LEU A 241 -17.64 -14.11 12.05
CA LEU A 241 -17.91 -13.20 13.18
C LEU A 241 -18.42 -13.98 14.40
N PHE A 242 -19.34 -14.94 14.19
CA PHE A 242 -19.82 -15.81 15.26
C PHE A 242 -18.73 -16.72 15.80
N LEU A 243 -17.94 -17.36 14.94
CA LEU A 243 -16.80 -18.18 15.34
C LEU A 243 -15.80 -17.35 16.16
N ASN A 244 -15.52 -16.12 15.73
CA ASN A 244 -14.64 -15.22 16.47
C ASN A 244 -15.21 -14.88 17.86
N ALA A 245 -16.52 -14.66 17.96
CA ALA A 245 -17.17 -14.49 19.24
C ALA A 245 -16.96 -15.76 20.08
N GLU A 246 -17.25 -16.96 19.58
CA GLU A 246 -17.10 -18.21 20.35
C GLU A 246 -15.65 -18.50 20.77
N CYS A 247 -14.67 -18.34 19.88
CA CYS A 247 -13.27 -18.63 20.15
C CYS A 247 -12.63 -17.64 21.13
N TRP A 248 -13.10 -16.39 21.14
CA TRP A 248 -12.47 -15.28 21.85
C TRP A 248 -13.42 -14.56 22.82
N TYR A 249 -14.57 -15.17 23.16
CA TYR A 249 -15.51 -14.64 24.16
C TYR A 249 -14.86 -14.72 25.54
N ASP A 250 -14.59 -13.55 26.11
CA ASP A 250 -14.25 -13.34 27.51
C ASP A 250 -13.11 -14.19 28.09
N ALA A 251 -11.89 -13.99 27.58
CA ALA A 251 -10.65 -14.46 28.24
C ALA A 251 -10.38 -13.81 29.63
N THR A 252 -11.35 -13.03 30.17
CA THR A 252 -11.25 -12.31 31.43
C THR A 252 -12.30 -12.71 32.47
N SER A 253 -13.32 -13.50 32.14
CA SER A 253 -14.25 -14.03 33.15
C SER A 253 -13.84 -15.39 33.67
N GLU A 254 -13.90 -15.50 34.98
CA GLU A 254 -13.75 -16.73 35.77
C GLU A 254 -14.96 -17.68 35.55
N ARG A 255 -15.27 -18.07 34.32
CA ARG A 255 -16.22 -19.14 34.03
C ARG A 255 -15.51 -20.33 33.37
N ASP A 256 -15.54 -21.46 34.07
CA ASP A 256 -14.85 -22.73 33.75
C ASP A 256 -15.38 -23.50 32.52
N VAL A 257 -15.93 -22.85 31.49
CA VAL A 257 -16.39 -23.55 30.28
C VAL A 257 -15.93 -22.83 29.02
N PHE A 258 -14.62 -22.85 28.79
CA PHE A 258 -14.00 -22.51 27.52
C PHE A 258 -13.91 -23.76 26.65
N CYS A 259 -14.94 -24.08 25.88
CA CYS A 259 -14.80 -25.00 24.76
C CYS A 259 -14.73 -24.16 23.48
N GLN A 260 -13.51 -23.92 22.99
CA GLN A 260 -13.37 -23.51 21.60
C GLN A 260 -14.07 -24.58 20.74
N PRO A 261 -14.99 -24.20 19.84
CA PRO A 261 -15.73 -25.16 19.03
C PRO A 261 -14.71 -25.97 18.22
N THR A 262 -14.87 -27.29 18.17
CA THR A 262 -13.99 -28.11 17.34
C THR A 262 -14.25 -27.81 15.86
N LEU A 263 -13.30 -28.17 15.00
CA LEU A 263 -13.49 -28.00 13.55
C LEU A 263 -14.75 -28.75 13.07
N ASP A 264 -15.00 -29.95 13.61
CA ASP A 264 -16.16 -30.75 13.23
C ASP A 264 -17.48 -30.09 13.66
N ASP A 265 -17.54 -29.54 14.89
CA ASP A 265 -18.72 -28.80 15.37
C ASP A 265 -19.02 -27.57 14.49
N PHE A 266 -17.96 -26.84 14.11
CA PHE A 266 -18.08 -25.69 13.23
C PHE A 266 -18.58 -26.07 11.83
N LEU A 267 -18.02 -27.14 11.25
CA LEU A 267 -18.41 -27.63 9.93
C LEU A 267 -19.82 -28.22 9.91
N GLU A 268 -20.23 -28.94 10.96
CA GLU A 268 -21.60 -29.45 11.10
C GLU A 268 -22.61 -28.29 11.13
N ARG A 269 -22.32 -27.25 11.91
CA ARG A 269 -23.13 -26.03 11.95
C ARG A 269 -23.13 -25.30 10.60
N TRP A 270 -21.99 -25.21 9.92
CA TRP A 270 -21.91 -24.61 8.59
C TRP A 270 -22.79 -25.34 7.57
N ASN A 271 -22.79 -26.68 7.59
CA ASN A 271 -23.59 -27.50 6.68
C ASN A 271 -25.11 -27.25 6.83
N TYR A 272 -25.57 -26.82 8.00
CA TYR A 272 -26.96 -26.38 8.18
C TYR A 272 -27.29 -25.12 7.34
N TYR A 273 -26.35 -24.19 7.22
CA TYR A 273 -26.50 -22.94 6.44
C TYR A 273 -26.19 -23.10 4.94
N ASP A 274 -25.35 -24.10 4.59
CA ASP A 274 -24.95 -24.47 3.23
C ASP A 274 -25.38 -25.89 2.87
N GLN A 275 -26.70 -26.10 2.78
CA GLN A 275 -27.31 -27.41 2.53
C GLN A 275 -26.88 -28.09 1.23
N TYR A 276 -26.40 -27.29 0.26
CA TYR A 276 -25.97 -27.78 -1.05
C TYR A 276 -24.44 -27.86 -1.17
N HIS A 277 -23.70 -27.60 -0.09
CA HIS A 277 -22.24 -27.58 -0.06
C HIS A 277 -21.63 -26.73 -1.18
N LEU A 278 -22.20 -25.53 -1.39
CA LEU A 278 -21.76 -24.60 -2.43
C LEU A 278 -20.37 -24.04 -2.13
N VAL A 279 -20.04 -23.86 -0.85
CA VAL A 279 -18.72 -23.42 -0.41
C VAL A 279 -17.84 -24.65 -0.16
N PRO A 280 -16.64 -24.73 -0.77
CA PRO A 280 -15.73 -25.84 -0.54
C PRO A 280 -15.38 -26.02 0.94
N ARG A 281 -15.38 -27.27 1.42
CA ARG A 281 -15.01 -27.61 2.80
C ARG A 281 -13.65 -27.02 3.20
N GLU A 282 -12.65 -27.18 2.34
CA GLU A 282 -11.29 -26.64 2.52
C GLU A 282 -11.30 -25.12 2.79
N PHE A 283 -12.16 -24.37 2.09
CA PHE A 283 -12.28 -22.93 2.30
C PHE A 283 -12.77 -22.60 3.72
N MET A 284 -13.77 -23.33 4.22
CA MET A 284 -14.29 -23.14 5.58
C MET A 284 -13.29 -23.60 6.65
N GLU A 285 -12.54 -24.68 6.41
CA GLU A 285 -11.45 -25.11 7.29
C GLU A 285 -10.37 -24.03 7.40
N GLU A 286 -10.00 -23.39 6.30
CA GLU A 286 -9.07 -22.26 6.29
C GLU A 286 -9.60 -21.06 7.06
N MET A 287 -10.90 -20.74 6.95
CA MET A 287 -11.51 -19.66 7.73
C MET A 287 -11.51 -20.01 9.22
N TYR A 288 -11.86 -21.24 9.58
CA TYR A 288 -11.83 -21.72 10.97
C TYR A 288 -10.43 -21.58 11.57
N LYS A 289 -9.43 -22.12 10.88
CA LYS A 289 -8.03 -22.06 11.31
C LYS A 289 -7.57 -20.61 11.47
N SER A 290 -7.85 -19.76 10.49
CA SER A 290 -7.47 -18.35 10.53
C SER A 290 -8.07 -17.63 11.75
N ILE A 291 -9.36 -17.80 12.02
CA ILE A 291 -10.03 -17.15 13.16
C ILE A 291 -9.54 -17.71 14.51
N GLY A 292 -9.23 -19.01 14.57
CA GLY A 292 -8.66 -19.65 15.76
C GLY A 292 -7.22 -19.21 16.06
N GLU A 293 -6.42 -18.94 15.02
CA GLU A 293 -5.05 -18.42 15.17
C GLU A 293 -5.01 -16.94 15.53
N GLU A 294 -5.95 -16.15 14.98
CA GLU A 294 -5.96 -14.70 15.17
C GLU A 294 -7.38 -14.12 15.25
N ARG A 295 -7.66 -13.51 16.40
CA ARG A 295 -8.88 -12.76 16.68
C ARG A 295 -9.15 -11.65 15.66
N LEU A 296 -10.42 -11.47 15.32
CA LEU A 296 -10.93 -10.28 14.64
C LEU A 296 -11.00 -9.11 15.64
N GLU A 297 -10.15 -8.12 15.45
CA GLU A 297 -10.15 -6.88 16.24
C GLU A 297 -10.96 -5.77 15.55
N THR A 298 -11.75 -5.05 16.33
CA THR A 298 -12.38 -3.81 15.85
C THR A 298 -11.50 -2.62 16.16
N GLY A 299 -11.56 -1.59 15.30
CA GLY A 299 -10.75 -0.40 15.51
C GLY A 299 -11.00 0.28 16.86
N TRP A 300 -9.94 0.64 17.58
CA TRP A 300 -10.02 1.47 18.79
C TRP A 300 -10.31 2.93 18.42
N ASP A 301 -11.20 3.58 19.18
CA ASP A 301 -11.31 5.04 19.12
C ASP A 301 -10.05 5.65 19.75
N ASN A 302 -9.53 6.73 19.16
CA ASN A 302 -8.45 7.49 19.79
C ASN A 302 -8.98 8.00 21.14
N LYS A 303 -8.38 7.60 22.25
CA LYS A 303 -8.83 8.05 23.58
C LYS A 303 -8.68 9.56 23.65
N THR A 304 -9.79 10.28 23.79
CA THR A 304 -9.79 11.72 24.00
C THR A 304 -8.98 12.05 25.26
N GLY A 305 -7.82 12.67 25.08
CA GLY A 305 -6.95 13.14 26.18
C GLY A 305 -5.72 12.28 26.51
N SER A 306 -5.45 11.19 25.78
CA SER A 306 -4.13 10.53 25.89
C SER A 306 -3.08 11.34 25.12
N GLN A 307 -1.86 11.47 25.65
CA GLN A 307 -0.77 12.11 24.92
C GLN A 307 -0.53 11.31 23.64
N ASP A 308 -0.81 11.92 22.47
CA ASP A 308 -0.57 11.29 21.18
C ASP A 308 0.91 10.93 21.06
N VAL A 309 1.22 9.64 21.19
CA VAL A 309 2.59 9.15 21.11
C VAL A 309 2.94 8.98 19.64
N VAL A 310 3.90 9.74 19.14
CA VAL A 310 4.28 9.70 17.73
C VAL A 310 5.14 8.47 17.43
N ILE A 311 4.71 7.64 16.48
CA ILE A 311 5.54 6.60 15.88
C ILE A 311 6.47 7.25 14.86
N THR A 312 7.78 6.97 15.00
CA THR A 312 8.79 7.39 14.02
C THR A 312 9.06 6.26 13.05
N VAL A 313 9.23 6.60 11.77
CA VAL A 313 9.49 5.64 10.68
C VAL A 313 10.73 6.10 9.93
N ILE A 314 11.69 5.19 9.76
CA ILE A 314 12.91 5.40 9.00
C ILE A 314 12.99 4.30 7.92
N PRO A 315 13.16 4.65 6.64
CA PRO A 315 13.18 6.01 6.10
C PRO A 315 11.81 6.70 6.27
N HIS A 316 11.83 8.04 6.36
CA HIS A 316 10.62 8.85 6.56
C HIS A 316 9.55 8.64 5.47
N ARG A 317 9.96 8.16 4.30
CA ARG A 317 9.08 7.77 3.20
C ARG A 317 9.19 6.27 2.97
N LEU A 318 8.07 5.57 3.13
CA LEU A 318 7.95 4.18 2.74
C LEU A 318 8.16 4.00 1.23
N PRO A 319 8.73 2.86 0.80
CA PRO A 319 8.98 2.57 -0.61
C PRO A 319 7.69 2.65 -1.42
N THR A 320 7.79 3.19 -2.64
CA THR A 320 6.70 3.20 -3.64
C THR A 320 6.88 2.10 -4.68
N ARG A 321 8.10 1.54 -4.77
CA ARG A 321 8.50 0.51 -5.71
C ARG A 321 9.24 -0.60 -4.96
N LEU A 322 9.00 -1.84 -5.37
CA LEU A 322 9.75 -3.00 -4.93
C LEU A 322 10.27 -3.74 -6.14
N THR A 323 11.38 -4.43 -5.97
CA THR A 323 11.89 -5.33 -7.00
C THR A 323 11.39 -6.74 -6.73
N LYS A 324 10.82 -7.40 -7.76
CA LYS A 324 10.29 -8.75 -7.61
C LYS A 324 11.37 -9.70 -7.09
N GLY A 325 11.06 -10.40 -5.99
CA GLY A 325 11.91 -11.41 -5.38
C GLY A 325 13.13 -10.88 -4.63
N LEU A 326 13.28 -9.55 -4.51
CA LEU A 326 14.34 -8.94 -3.69
C LEU A 326 13.73 -8.22 -2.50
N PRO A 327 14.33 -8.37 -1.30
CA PRO A 327 13.90 -7.61 -0.14
C PRO A 327 14.18 -6.12 -0.34
N SER A 328 13.28 -5.29 0.18
CA SER A 328 13.50 -3.86 0.30
C SER A 328 14.68 -3.56 1.22
N ASN A 329 15.18 -2.32 1.17
CA ASN A 329 15.99 -1.82 2.27
C ASN A 329 15.22 -1.94 3.60
N PRO A 330 15.90 -2.17 4.73
CA PRO A 330 15.25 -2.25 6.04
C PRO A 330 14.47 -0.97 6.36
N ILE A 331 13.27 -1.15 6.92
CA ILE A 331 12.41 -0.09 7.41
C ILE A 331 12.31 -0.25 8.92
N THR A 332 12.72 0.77 9.64
CA THR A 332 12.72 0.79 11.10
C THR A 332 11.58 1.65 11.61
N ILE A 333 10.86 1.13 12.60
CA ILE A 333 9.81 1.81 13.34
C ILE A 333 10.27 1.96 14.79
N SER A 334 10.08 3.16 15.36
CA SER A 334 10.42 3.41 16.76
C SER A 334 9.33 4.16 17.52
N ILE A 335 9.27 3.85 18.81
CA ILE A 335 8.40 4.45 19.82
C ILE A 335 9.25 4.97 21.00
N PRO A 336 8.73 5.84 21.89
CA PRO A 336 9.54 6.42 22.96
C PRO A 336 10.02 5.41 24.02
N ALA A 337 9.25 4.37 24.30
CA ALA A 337 9.55 3.35 25.30
C ALA A 337 8.87 2.02 24.91
N PRO A 338 9.39 0.86 25.34
CA PRO A 338 8.73 -0.42 25.12
C PRO A 338 7.30 -0.43 25.66
N ASP A 339 6.39 -1.06 24.92
CA ASP A 339 4.96 -1.13 25.21
C ASP A 339 4.38 -2.47 24.74
N ALA A 340 4.06 -3.35 25.70
CA ALA A 340 3.45 -4.65 25.42
C ALA A 340 2.02 -4.55 24.88
N GLY A 341 1.37 -3.40 25.06
CA GLY A 341 0.04 -3.12 24.51
C GLY A 341 0.07 -2.60 23.07
N LEU A 342 1.23 -2.53 22.41
CA LEU A 342 1.36 -2.15 21.01
C LEU A 342 2.05 -3.24 20.18
N GLN A 343 1.36 -3.66 19.14
CA GLN A 343 1.95 -4.39 18.02
C GLN A 343 1.56 -3.73 16.70
N ILE A 344 2.43 -3.88 15.68
CA ILE A 344 2.11 -3.45 14.31
C ILE A 344 2.23 -4.66 13.40
N LYS A 345 1.10 -5.11 12.86
CA LYS A 345 1.04 -6.20 11.90
C LYS A 345 1.10 -5.65 10.48
N LEU A 346 1.91 -6.29 9.65
CA LEU A 346 2.16 -5.94 8.26
C LEU A 346 1.45 -6.92 7.36
N ARG A 347 0.61 -6.41 6.46
CA ARG A 347 -0.16 -7.23 5.52
C ARG A 347 -0.10 -6.68 4.12
N GLY A 348 -0.28 -7.55 3.14
CA GLY A 348 -0.38 -7.16 1.74
C GLY A 348 -0.41 -8.38 0.83
N GLN A 349 -1.07 -8.25 -0.30
CA GLN A 349 -1.20 -9.32 -1.27
C GLN A 349 0.15 -9.57 -1.97
N ASP A 350 0.57 -10.84 -2.02
CA ASP A 350 1.83 -11.30 -2.62
C ASP A 350 3.06 -10.56 -2.12
N LEU A 351 2.99 -10.13 -0.86
CA LEU A 351 4.05 -9.45 -0.15
C LEU A 351 4.47 -10.31 1.03
N VAL A 352 5.78 -10.53 1.15
CA VAL A 352 6.40 -11.21 2.29
C VAL A 352 7.07 -10.15 3.15
N PHE A 353 6.88 -10.25 4.45
CA PHE A 353 7.43 -9.33 5.44
C PHE A 353 8.27 -10.11 6.43
N GLU A 354 9.44 -9.58 6.75
CA GLU A 354 10.38 -10.20 7.67
C GLU A 354 10.84 -9.17 8.71
N PRO A 355 10.30 -9.22 9.95
CA PRO A 355 9.11 -9.97 10.37
C PRO A 355 7.81 -9.30 9.89
N ASN A 356 6.70 -10.05 9.87
CA ASN A 356 5.36 -9.55 9.55
C ASN A 356 4.61 -8.99 10.76
N VAL A 357 5.12 -9.19 11.98
CA VAL A 357 4.60 -8.62 13.22
C VAL A 357 5.73 -7.91 13.95
N LEU A 358 5.52 -6.63 14.25
CA LEU A 358 6.45 -5.81 15.03
C LEU A 358 5.94 -5.76 16.46
N ASP A 359 6.65 -6.46 17.35
CA ASP A 359 6.33 -6.53 18.77
C ASP A 359 7.15 -5.49 19.57
N PHE A 360 6.48 -4.60 20.28
CA PHE A 360 7.13 -3.56 21.07
C PHE A 360 7.19 -3.87 22.57
N SER A 361 6.83 -5.08 22.98
CA SER A 361 6.84 -5.54 24.38
C SER A 361 8.16 -5.30 25.12
N HIS A 362 9.28 -5.62 24.47
CA HIS A 362 10.62 -5.57 25.06
C HIS A 362 11.55 -4.57 24.37
N SER A 363 11.18 -4.07 23.19
CA SER A 363 11.98 -3.15 22.41
C SER A 363 11.16 -1.95 21.97
N CYS A 364 11.76 -0.77 21.99
CA CYS A 364 11.17 0.46 21.45
C CYS A 364 11.49 0.66 19.95
N ILE A 365 12.31 -0.21 19.36
CA ILE A 365 12.75 -0.14 17.96
C ILE A 365 12.53 -1.51 17.32
N GLN A 366 11.85 -1.53 16.19
CA GLN A 366 11.64 -2.72 15.39
C GLN A 366 11.96 -2.45 13.92
N THR A 367 12.54 -3.43 13.23
CA THR A 367 12.95 -3.30 11.84
C THR A 367 12.37 -4.45 11.03
N PHE A 368 11.95 -4.16 9.79
CA PHE A 368 11.44 -5.16 8.87
C PHE A 368 11.84 -4.88 7.43
N THR A 369 11.77 -5.91 6.59
CA THR A 369 11.92 -5.81 5.13
C THR A 369 10.65 -6.27 4.42
N ILE A 370 10.46 -5.80 3.18
CA ILE A 370 9.32 -6.15 2.34
C ILE A 370 9.83 -6.76 1.04
N THR A 371 9.32 -7.94 0.67
CA THR A 371 9.62 -8.60 -0.60
C THR A 371 8.33 -8.76 -1.40
N GLY A 372 8.31 -8.27 -2.64
CA GLY A 372 7.17 -8.45 -3.55
C GLY A 372 7.37 -9.63 -4.48
N ASN A 373 6.37 -10.52 -4.58
CA ASN A 373 6.48 -11.75 -5.37
C ASN A 373 5.73 -11.69 -6.71
N THR A 374 4.67 -10.87 -6.78
CA THR A 374 3.86 -10.69 -7.98
C THR A 374 4.06 -9.30 -8.57
N LEU A 375 4.20 -9.23 -9.89
CA LEU A 375 4.40 -7.97 -10.61
C LEU A 375 3.12 -7.14 -10.62
N GLY A 376 3.27 -5.83 -10.54
CA GLY A 376 2.16 -4.88 -10.63
C GLY A 376 1.93 -4.14 -9.32
N ARG A 377 0.78 -3.47 -9.25
CA ARG A 377 0.48 -2.55 -8.15
C ARG A 377 -0.22 -3.28 -7.03
N THR A 378 0.42 -3.40 -5.87
CA THR A 378 -0.14 -3.97 -4.64
C THR A 378 -0.33 -2.89 -3.56
N SER A 379 -0.85 -3.29 -2.40
CA SER A 379 -1.10 -2.43 -1.25
C SER A 379 -0.47 -3.05 -0.01
N LEU A 380 0.41 -2.30 0.64
CA LEU A 380 0.94 -2.57 1.98
C LEU A 380 -0.05 -2.03 3.00
N MET A 381 -0.27 -2.75 4.09
CA MET A 381 -1.13 -2.35 5.19
C MET A 381 -0.41 -2.47 6.52
N PHE A 382 -0.62 -1.46 7.36
CA PHE A 382 -0.06 -1.35 8.70
C PHE A 382 -1.22 -1.34 9.70
N ILE A 383 -1.34 -2.42 10.47
CA ILE A 383 -2.44 -2.63 11.41
C ILE A 383 -1.87 -2.53 12.82
N LYS A 384 -2.23 -1.47 13.55
CA LYS A 384 -1.90 -1.31 14.97
C LYS A 384 -2.88 -2.13 15.80
N THR A 385 -2.37 -3.05 16.59
CA THR A 385 -3.14 -3.97 17.46
C THR A 385 -2.66 -3.88 18.90
N GLY A 386 -3.52 -4.28 19.85
CA GLY A 386 -3.27 -4.23 21.29
C GLY A 386 -3.95 -3.06 22.02
N ASP A 387 -4.01 -3.13 23.35
CA ASP A 387 -4.80 -2.24 24.22
C ASP A 387 -4.34 -0.78 24.19
N ASN A 388 -3.05 -0.56 23.91
CA ASN A 388 -2.44 0.77 23.83
C ASN A 388 -2.33 1.30 22.39
N ALA A 389 -2.72 0.52 21.37
CA ALA A 389 -2.61 0.89 19.97
C ALA A 389 -3.29 2.24 19.63
N GLY A 390 -4.38 2.57 20.34
CA GLY A 390 -5.12 3.83 20.18
C GLY A 390 -4.38 5.08 20.68
N ASN A 391 -3.33 4.93 21.48
CA ASN A 391 -2.54 6.04 22.01
C ASN A 391 -1.45 6.53 21.02
N TYR A 392 -1.19 5.74 19.98
CA TYR A 392 -0.12 6.01 19.03
C TYR A 392 -0.64 6.67 17.76
N VAL A 393 -0.03 7.80 17.38
CA VAL A 393 -0.28 8.49 16.13
C VAL A 393 0.90 8.30 15.20
N SER A 394 0.63 8.10 13.91
CA SER A 394 1.66 7.83 12.92
C SER A 394 1.58 8.79 11.73
N PRO A 395 2.20 9.97 11.84
CA PRO A 395 2.16 10.97 10.76
C PRO A 395 2.79 10.50 9.44
N THR A 396 3.67 9.51 9.50
CA THR A 396 4.45 8.98 8.37
C THR A 396 4.17 7.52 8.05
N LEU A 397 3.52 6.79 8.97
CA LEU A 397 3.03 5.43 8.74
C LEU A 397 1.55 5.51 8.34
N PRO A 398 1.22 5.47 7.04
CA PRO A 398 -0.17 5.39 6.61
C PRO A 398 -0.76 4.03 6.97
N ARG A 399 -2.08 3.95 7.09
CA ARG A 399 -2.79 2.66 7.22
C ARG A 399 -2.52 1.77 6.00
N THR A 400 -2.57 2.35 4.82
CA THR A 400 -2.34 1.65 3.55
C THR A 400 -1.40 2.45 2.67
N LYS A 401 -0.40 1.79 2.09
CA LYS A 401 0.55 2.37 1.13
C LYS A 401 0.51 1.56 -0.15
N SER A 402 0.20 2.21 -1.26
CA SER A 402 0.29 1.56 -2.56
C SER A 402 1.74 1.49 -3.04
N VAL A 403 2.11 0.31 -3.55
CA VAL A 403 3.45 -0.01 -4.02
C VAL A 403 3.37 -0.72 -5.36
N VAL A 404 4.34 -0.50 -6.23
CA VAL A 404 4.47 -1.21 -7.51
C VAL A 404 5.64 -2.17 -7.43
N VAL A 405 5.37 -3.46 -7.60
CA VAL A 405 6.40 -4.49 -7.74
C VAL A 405 6.80 -4.56 -9.22
N GLU A 406 8.07 -4.26 -9.49
CA GLU A 406 8.64 -4.22 -10.83
C GLU A 406 9.65 -5.35 -11.02
N ARG A 407 10.01 -5.63 -12.27
CA ARG A 407 11.03 -6.65 -12.57
C ARG A 407 12.42 -6.14 -12.12
N PRO A 408 13.38 -7.03 -11.80
CA PRO A 408 14.73 -6.64 -11.38
C PRO A 408 15.43 -5.64 -12.29
N PHE A 409 15.33 -5.84 -13.60
CA PHE A 409 15.91 -4.90 -14.55
C PHE A 409 15.26 -3.50 -14.49
N MET A 410 14.09 -3.30 -13.90
CA MET A 410 13.45 -1.97 -13.82
C MET A 410 13.94 -1.13 -12.64
N ARG A 411 14.81 -1.68 -11.78
CA ARG A 411 15.30 -1.04 -10.55
C ARG A 411 16.04 0.27 -10.82
N TYR A 412 16.84 0.35 -11.87
CA TYR A 412 17.68 1.51 -12.18
C TYR A 412 17.22 2.24 -13.44
N THR A 413 15.99 2.76 -13.39
CA THR A 413 15.38 3.42 -14.55
C THR A 413 15.32 4.94 -14.37
N PHE A 414 15.60 5.66 -15.45
CA PHE A 414 15.45 7.11 -15.53
C PHE A 414 14.50 7.47 -16.67
N GLN A 415 13.89 8.65 -16.61
CA GLN A 415 12.98 9.12 -17.65
C GLN A 415 13.57 10.33 -18.36
N ILE A 416 13.44 10.36 -19.69
CA ILE A 416 13.83 11.49 -20.53
C ILE A 416 12.58 12.07 -21.16
N GLY A 417 12.31 13.36 -20.94
CA GLY A 417 11.27 14.11 -21.65
C GLY A 417 11.86 15.07 -22.68
N PHE A 418 11.07 15.38 -23.70
CA PHE A 418 11.45 16.25 -24.81
C PHE A 418 10.56 17.50 -24.80
N LYS A 419 11.15 18.71 -24.70
CA LYS A 419 10.40 19.98 -24.58
C LYS A 419 9.58 20.38 -25.82
N HIS A 420 9.73 19.68 -26.96
CA HIS A 420 9.12 20.11 -28.23
C HIS A 420 7.69 19.63 -28.48
N VAL A 421 7.04 18.95 -27.53
CA VAL A 421 5.68 18.43 -27.71
C VAL A 421 4.90 18.64 -26.41
N ASP A 422 3.80 19.41 -26.48
CA ASP A 422 2.96 19.87 -25.35
C ASP A 422 2.16 18.75 -24.63
N HIS A 423 2.64 17.51 -24.64
CA HIS A 423 1.95 16.41 -23.98
C HIS A 423 2.90 15.52 -23.16
N ASP A 424 2.42 15.12 -21.98
CA ASP A 424 2.97 14.10 -21.09
C ASP A 424 3.18 12.71 -21.77
N LYS A 425 2.84 12.60 -23.06
CA LYS A 425 2.85 11.38 -23.89
C LYS A 425 4.21 10.98 -24.45
N ASP A 426 5.25 11.83 -24.41
CA ASP A 426 6.56 11.54 -25.01
C ASP A 426 7.73 11.38 -24.01
N LYS A 427 7.43 11.07 -22.74
CA LYS A 427 8.47 10.64 -21.78
C LYS A 427 8.95 9.23 -22.12
N LYS A 428 10.26 9.05 -22.32
CA LYS A 428 10.88 7.73 -22.52
C LYS A 428 11.56 7.26 -21.24
N LYS A 429 11.10 6.14 -20.69
CA LYS A 429 11.74 5.45 -19.57
C LYS A 429 12.89 4.58 -20.11
N MET A 430 14.11 4.88 -19.68
CA MET A 430 15.34 4.21 -20.07
C MET A 430 15.93 3.49 -18.85
N LEU A 431 16.62 2.39 -19.08
CA LEU A 431 17.36 1.59 -18.12
C LEU A 431 18.81 1.53 -18.55
N MET A 432 19.74 1.94 -17.69
CA MET A 432 21.17 1.65 -17.90
C MET A 432 21.41 0.17 -17.66
N GLU A 433 22.25 -0.46 -18.49
CA GLU A 433 22.79 -1.78 -18.17
C GLU A 433 23.75 -1.58 -16.98
N GLU A 434 23.49 -2.24 -15.84
CA GLU A 434 24.49 -2.28 -14.76
C GLU A 434 25.69 -3.08 -15.26
N GLU A 435 26.87 -2.46 -15.31
CA GLU A 435 28.12 -3.21 -15.36
C GLU A 435 28.34 -3.80 -13.96
N GLU A 436 28.45 -5.13 -13.88
CA GLU A 436 28.85 -5.86 -12.66
C GLU A 436 30.20 -5.37 -12.09
#